data_AF-A0A7K8AWW9-F1
#
_entry.id   AF-A0A7K8AWW9-F1
#
_cell.length_a   1.000
_cell.length_b   1.000
_cell.length_c   1.000
_cell.angle_alpha   90.00
_cell.angle_beta   90.00
_cell.angle_gamma   90.00
#
_symmetry.space_group_name_H-M   'P 1'
#
loop_
_entity.id
_entity.type
_entity.pdbx_description
1 polymer ?
#
loop_
_entity_poly.entity_id
_entity_poly.type
_entity_poly.pdbx_seq_one_letter_code
_entity_poly.pdbx_strand_id
1 'polypeptide(L)'
;ESRPHRDVLRSENIRLVPVAELRGLRVGPKLFQYVLKVLVQSVQLLYTLLRIDQPSYILLQNPPGLPSIAVAWVAGLLWGSKLIIDWHNYGYTIMSLSHGRNHPLVLIAEWYEKLFGRLSDYNLCVTDAMKKDLWVNFRIKAVTLYDKPASYFKETPLDLQHKLYMKLAEDYEPFRPRAVSPSAERSAFTERDSRGGSVLKPRGRPALLISSTSWTEDEDFSILLRALEDYERFIKEGAKLPALVCVITGKGPLKDYYNGLIQKLHFKHIQICTPWLEAEDYPLLLGSADLGVCLHKSSSGLDLPMKVVDMFGCCLPVCAIHFECLHELVKHNENGLIFRDSKELAEQLKMLFLEFPTLEGKLHSFRENLRASRQPRWDQSWDQIVLPLLGNKE
;
A
#
# COMPACT_ATOMS: atom_id res chain seq x y z
N GLU A 1 3.25 17.87 6.28
CA GLU A 1 2.88 16.89 7.32
C GLU A 1 1.51 16.32 6.96
N SER A 2 1.29 15.02 7.16
CA SER A 2 -0.03 14.42 7.01
C SER A 2 -0.89 14.76 8.23
N ARG A 3 -2.13 15.22 8.01
CA ARG A 3 -3.09 15.46 9.10
C ARG A 3 -3.67 14.11 9.52
N PRO A 4 -3.79 13.80 10.83
CA PRO A 4 -4.47 12.58 11.29
C PRO A 4 -5.90 12.49 10.75
N HIS A 5 -6.43 11.26 10.62
CA HIS A 5 -7.79 11.03 10.17
C HIS A 5 -8.80 11.78 11.06
N ARG A 6 -9.92 12.22 10.48
CA ARG A 6 -10.93 13.02 11.21
C ARG A 6 -11.46 12.30 12.44
N ASP A 7 -11.59 10.99 12.39
CA ASP A 7 -12.09 10.19 13.52
C ASP A 7 -11.11 10.17 14.70
N VAL A 8 -9.80 10.21 14.43
CA VAL A 8 -8.78 10.34 15.46
C VAL A 8 -8.87 11.71 16.13
N LEU A 9 -9.05 12.77 15.33
CA LEU A 9 -9.15 14.15 15.82
C LEU A 9 -10.46 14.44 16.58
N ARG A 10 -11.51 13.66 16.34
CA ARG A 10 -12.84 13.84 16.94
C ARG A 10 -13.07 12.96 18.17
N SER A 11 -12.22 11.97 18.40
CA SER A 11 -12.38 11.03 19.51
C SER A 11 -11.95 11.67 20.83
N GLU A 12 -12.84 11.72 21.81
CA GLU A 12 -12.55 12.18 23.17
C GLU A 12 -11.62 11.20 23.93
N ASN A 13 -11.55 9.94 23.47
CA ASN A 13 -10.71 8.90 24.05
C ASN A 13 -9.26 8.95 23.56
N ILE A 14 -8.93 9.84 22.60
CA ILE A 14 -7.58 9.93 22.02
C ILE A 14 -6.97 11.28 22.37
N ARG A 15 -5.88 11.24 23.14
CA ARG A 15 -5.04 12.40 23.40
C ARG A 15 -3.80 12.35 22.53
N LEU A 16 -3.68 13.29 21.59
CA LEU A 16 -2.49 13.42 20.76
C LEU A 16 -1.41 14.23 21.49
N VAL A 17 -0.22 13.64 21.61
CA VAL A 17 0.96 14.31 22.18
C VAL A 17 2.00 14.47 21.07
N PRO A 18 2.17 15.68 20.51
CA PRO A 18 3.11 15.89 19.43
C PRO A 18 4.56 15.79 19.94
N VAL A 19 5.41 15.09 19.21
CA VAL A 19 6.86 15.07 19.44
C VAL A 19 7.51 16.03 18.47
N ALA A 20 8.23 17.03 18.98
CA ALA A 20 8.91 18.01 18.12
C ALA A 20 9.97 17.34 17.25
N GLU A 21 10.01 17.69 15.97
CA GLU A 21 11.01 17.17 15.06
C GLU A 21 12.40 17.77 15.37
N LEU A 22 13.37 16.90 15.64
CA LEU A 22 14.76 17.30 15.85
C LEU A 22 15.43 17.61 14.50
N ARG A 23 15.59 18.89 14.21
CA ARG A 23 16.46 19.38 13.13
C ARG A 23 17.91 19.02 13.50
N GLY A 24 18.50 18.09 12.76
CA GLY A 24 19.87 17.63 13.02
C GLY A 24 20.91 18.76 12.94
N LEU A 25 22.05 18.56 13.62
CA LEU A 25 23.19 19.48 13.50
C LEU A 25 23.69 19.51 12.06
N ARG A 26 23.84 20.71 11.49
CA ARG A 26 24.30 20.90 10.10
C ARG A 26 25.81 20.79 9.92
N VAL A 27 26.57 20.66 11.01
CA VAL A 27 28.04 20.73 11.03
C VAL A 27 28.60 19.54 11.82
N GLY A 28 29.74 19.00 11.38
CA GLY A 28 30.48 17.91 12.04
C GLY A 28 30.45 16.56 11.32
N PRO A 29 31.15 15.54 11.85
CA PRO A 29 31.18 14.20 11.25
C PRO A 29 29.79 13.56 11.24
N LYS A 30 29.39 12.96 10.10
CA LYS A 30 28.05 12.35 9.94
C LYS A 30 27.72 11.32 11.03
N LEU A 31 28.68 10.47 11.42
CA LEU A 31 28.49 9.48 12.47
C LEU A 31 28.15 10.13 13.83
N PHE A 32 28.87 11.21 14.19
CA PHE A 32 28.61 11.95 15.42
C PHE A 32 27.22 12.59 15.41
N GLN A 33 26.80 13.16 14.27
CA GLN A 33 25.46 13.72 14.12
C GLN A 33 24.37 12.66 14.31
N TYR A 34 24.55 11.46 13.74
CA TYR A 34 23.60 10.36 13.93
C TYR A 34 23.51 9.90 15.38
N VAL A 35 24.65 9.67 16.03
CA VAL A 35 24.69 9.25 17.44
C VAL A 35 24.03 10.30 18.33
N LEU A 36 24.38 11.58 18.16
CA LEU A 36 23.77 12.65 18.94
C LEU A 36 22.27 12.75 18.67
N LYS A 37 21.84 12.64 17.41
CA LYS A 37 20.41 12.65 17.05
C LYS A 37 19.66 11.53 17.78
N VAL A 38 20.19 10.31 17.76
CA VAL A 38 19.59 9.16 18.46
C VAL A 38 19.51 9.41 19.98
N LEU A 39 20.57 9.93 20.60
CA LEU A 39 20.58 10.24 22.03
C LEU A 39 19.54 11.31 22.40
N VAL A 40 19.50 12.42 21.67
CA VAL A 40 18.55 13.51 21.95
C VAL A 40 17.11 13.06 21.69
N GLN A 41 16.87 12.30 20.61
CA GLN A 41 15.56 11.68 20.35
C GLN A 41 15.16 10.71 21.46
N SER A 42 16.11 9.93 22.00
CA SER A 42 15.84 9.00 23.09
C SER A 42 15.38 9.72 24.35
N VAL A 43 16.10 10.79 24.74
CA VAL A 43 15.73 11.61 25.91
C VAL A 43 14.39 12.31 25.68
N GLN A 44 14.17 12.88 24.50
CA GLN A 44 12.92 13.56 24.16
C GLN A 44 11.72 12.60 24.20
N LEU A 45 11.85 11.41 23.61
CA LEU A 45 10.78 10.40 23.62
C LEU A 45 10.51 9.91 25.03
N LEU A 46 11.55 9.58 25.82
CA LEU A 46 11.38 9.13 27.20
C LEU A 46 10.69 10.21 28.05
N TYR A 47 11.14 11.45 27.93
CA TYR A 47 10.52 12.59 28.61
C TYR A 47 9.06 12.81 28.22
N THR A 48 8.74 12.63 26.93
CA THR A 48 7.36 12.76 26.43
C THR A 48 6.47 11.66 26.98
N LEU A 49 6.96 10.42 26.97
CA LEU A 49 6.25 9.30 27.58
C LEU A 49 6.04 9.59 29.07
N LEU A 50 7.07 9.87 29.86
CA LEU A 50 6.93 10.10 31.31
C LEU A 50 6.03 11.28 31.72
N ARG A 51 5.56 12.11 30.77
CA ARG A 51 4.61 13.21 30.99
C ARG A 51 3.14 12.88 30.73
N ILE A 52 2.86 11.75 30.09
CA ILE A 52 1.47 11.29 29.92
C ILE A 52 1.01 10.54 31.17
N ASP A 53 -0.30 10.34 31.27
CA ASP A 53 -0.89 9.52 32.32
C ASP A 53 -0.38 8.07 32.20
N GLN A 54 -0.11 7.43 33.34
CA GLN A 54 0.50 6.10 33.41
C GLN A 54 -0.36 5.06 32.66
N PRO A 55 0.11 4.52 31.52
CA PRO A 55 -0.66 3.56 30.75
C PRO A 55 -0.48 2.14 31.33
N SER A 56 -1.48 1.28 31.19
CA SER A 56 -1.31 -0.16 31.49
C SER A 56 -0.48 -0.88 30.42
N TYR A 57 -0.58 -0.41 29.16
CA TYR A 57 0.10 -0.99 28.00
C TYR A 57 0.70 0.11 27.12
N ILE A 58 1.86 -0.17 26.55
CA ILE A 58 2.50 0.67 25.52
C ILE A 58 2.49 -0.15 24.23
N LEU A 59 1.75 0.31 23.22
CA LEU A 59 1.76 -0.29 21.88
C LEU A 59 2.70 0.50 20.96
N LEU A 60 3.73 -0.16 20.46
CA LEU A 60 4.73 0.42 19.56
C LEU A 60 4.62 -0.25 18.18
N GLN A 61 4.40 0.56 17.14
CA GLN A 61 4.48 0.09 15.75
C GLN A 61 5.91 0.20 15.23
N ASN A 62 6.47 -0.90 14.73
CA ASN A 62 7.81 -0.97 14.17
C ASN A 62 7.75 -1.17 12.66
N PRO A 63 8.44 -0.37 11.82
CA PRO A 63 9.38 0.72 12.13
C PRO A 63 8.75 2.12 12.31
N PRO A 64 9.48 3.11 12.89
CA PRO A 64 10.89 3.05 13.33
C PRO A 64 11.09 2.47 14.73
N GLY A 65 11.96 1.46 14.84
CA GLY A 65 12.28 0.80 16.11
C GLY A 65 13.41 1.45 16.90
N LEU A 66 14.41 2.02 16.23
CA LEU A 66 15.53 2.72 16.86
C LEU A 66 15.22 4.22 16.97
N PRO A 67 15.25 4.86 18.16
CA PRO A 67 15.49 4.30 19.50
C PRO A 67 14.20 3.89 20.25
N SER A 68 13.05 3.97 19.60
CA SER A 68 11.70 3.83 20.18
C SER A 68 11.51 2.58 21.03
N ILE A 69 12.01 1.39 20.62
CA ILE A 69 11.79 0.13 21.34
C ILE A 69 12.45 0.18 22.72
N ALA A 70 13.73 0.58 22.78
CA ALA A 70 14.46 0.70 24.03
C ALA A 70 13.82 1.75 24.97
N VAL A 71 13.42 2.89 24.40
CA VAL A 71 12.79 3.97 25.16
C VAL A 71 11.44 3.54 25.73
N ALA A 72 10.59 2.90 24.91
CA ALA A 72 9.29 2.40 25.34
C ALA A 72 9.43 1.30 26.40
N TRP A 73 10.44 0.43 26.28
CA TRP A 73 10.76 -0.57 27.30
C TRP A 73 11.16 0.08 28.64
N VAL A 74 12.06 1.08 28.62
CA VAL A 74 12.45 1.82 29.83
C VAL A 74 11.26 2.53 30.46
N ALA A 75 10.41 3.18 29.67
CA ALA A 75 9.18 3.80 30.16
C ALA A 75 8.23 2.76 30.79
N GLY A 76 8.09 1.59 30.15
CA GLY A 76 7.33 0.46 30.69
C GLY A 76 7.84 -0.02 32.04
N LEU A 77 9.17 -0.15 32.21
CA LEU A 77 9.77 -0.49 33.50
C LEU A 77 9.46 0.54 34.60
N LEU A 78 9.53 1.84 34.27
CA LEU A 78 9.29 2.92 35.24
C LEU A 78 7.82 3.00 35.68
N TRP A 79 6.90 2.61 34.81
CA TRP A 79 5.47 2.63 35.06
C TRP A 79 4.86 1.28 35.45
N GLY A 80 5.60 0.19 35.37
CA GLY A 80 5.02 -1.16 35.45
C GLY A 80 4.01 -1.43 34.32
N SER A 81 4.19 -0.79 33.16
CA SER A 81 3.37 -1.02 31.96
C SER A 81 3.93 -2.19 31.14
N LYS A 82 3.07 -2.91 30.43
CA LYS A 82 3.50 -3.95 29.48
C LYS A 82 3.77 -3.35 28.09
N LEU A 83 4.88 -3.72 27.46
CA LEU A 83 5.23 -3.31 26.11
C LEU A 83 4.74 -4.32 25.07
N ILE A 84 3.98 -3.84 24.09
CA ILE A 84 3.53 -4.57 22.92
C ILE A 84 4.25 -4.00 21.70
N ILE A 85 4.95 -4.83 20.93
CA ILE A 85 5.54 -4.42 19.64
C ILE A 85 4.70 -5.01 18.51
N ASP A 86 4.23 -4.15 17.62
CA ASP A 86 3.55 -4.51 16.38
C ASP A 86 4.52 -4.37 15.20
N TRP A 87 5.00 -5.51 14.70
CA TRP A 87 6.02 -5.62 13.66
C TRP A 87 5.39 -5.55 12.27
N HIS A 88 5.58 -4.41 11.60
CA HIS A 88 5.16 -4.17 10.21
C HIS A 88 6.31 -4.33 9.22
N ASN A 89 7.55 -4.11 9.66
CA ASN A 89 8.77 -4.38 8.90
C ASN A 89 9.97 -4.38 9.86
N TYR A 90 11.17 -4.58 9.34
CA TYR A 90 12.42 -4.38 10.07
C TYR A 90 13.10 -3.08 9.64
N GLY A 91 13.35 -2.20 10.61
CA GLY A 91 14.03 -0.93 10.36
C GLY A 91 15.41 -1.11 9.70
N TYR A 92 16.17 -2.15 10.09
CA TYR A 92 17.46 -2.43 9.48
C TYR A 92 17.37 -2.79 8.00
N THR A 93 16.30 -3.50 7.56
CA THR A 93 16.14 -3.87 6.14
C THR A 93 15.81 -2.65 5.28
N ILE A 94 14.98 -1.73 5.80
CA ILE A 94 14.71 -0.44 5.12
C ILE A 94 16.00 0.37 5.01
N MET A 95 16.78 0.46 6.10
CA MET A 95 18.07 1.16 6.10
C MET A 95 19.06 0.58 5.09
N SER A 96 18.99 -0.74 4.85
CA SER A 96 19.83 -1.46 3.90
C SER A 96 19.59 -1.08 2.44
N LEU A 97 18.40 -0.54 2.11
CA LEU A 97 18.11 -0.06 0.75
C LEU A 97 19.06 1.10 0.37
N SER A 98 19.28 2.04 1.29
CA SER A 98 20.14 3.21 1.03
C SER A 98 21.62 2.99 1.33
N HIS A 99 21.97 2.14 2.30
CA HIS A 99 23.36 1.97 2.76
C HIS A 99 24.01 0.66 2.31
N GLY A 100 23.23 -0.31 1.86
CA GLY A 100 23.67 -1.68 1.60
C GLY A 100 23.67 -2.56 2.86
N ARG A 101 23.45 -3.86 2.66
CA ARG A 101 23.28 -4.85 3.74
C ARG A 101 24.49 -4.99 4.67
N ASN A 102 25.70 -4.83 4.13
CA ASN A 102 26.95 -5.02 4.90
C ASN A 102 27.42 -3.74 5.61
N HIS A 103 26.63 -2.65 5.54
CA HIS A 103 27.03 -1.39 6.15
C HIS A 103 26.99 -1.50 7.70
N PRO A 104 28.01 -1.04 8.44
CA PRO A 104 28.08 -1.18 9.90
C PRO A 104 26.85 -0.67 10.64
N LEU A 105 26.25 0.44 10.20
CA LEU A 105 25.01 0.97 10.79
C LEU A 105 23.82 0.02 10.65
N VAL A 106 23.72 -0.70 9.52
CA VAL A 106 22.65 -1.67 9.28
C VAL A 106 22.81 -2.86 10.22
N LEU A 107 24.04 -3.35 10.38
CA LEU A 107 24.34 -4.45 11.32
C LEU A 107 24.07 -4.06 12.78
N ILE A 108 24.39 -2.82 13.17
CA ILE A 108 24.06 -2.29 14.50
C ILE A 108 22.55 -2.18 14.69
N ALA A 109 21.81 -1.68 13.70
CA ALA A 109 20.36 -1.59 13.75
C ALA A 109 19.70 -2.97 13.84
N GLU A 110 20.21 -3.96 13.11
CA GLU A 110 19.74 -5.35 13.18
C GLU A 110 19.98 -5.94 14.57
N TRP A 111 21.19 -5.79 15.12
CA TRP A 111 21.50 -6.22 16.48
C TRP A 111 20.60 -5.54 17.52
N TYR A 112 20.33 -4.24 17.34
CA TYR A 112 19.45 -3.47 18.21
C TYR A 112 18.02 -3.99 18.21
N GLU A 113 17.41 -4.17 17.02
CA GLU A 113 16.04 -4.69 16.91
C GLU A 113 15.95 -6.12 17.47
N LYS A 114 16.98 -6.96 17.26
CA LYS A 114 17.08 -8.30 17.86
C LYS A 114 17.14 -8.27 19.38
N LEU A 115 17.98 -7.41 19.96
CA LEU A 115 18.15 -7.36 21.41
C LEU A 115 16.92 -6.78 22.09
N PHE A 116 16.52 -5.56 21.71
CA PHE A 116 15.46 -4.83 22.40
C PHE A 116 14.08 -5.37 22.06
N GLY A 117 13.88 -5.94 20.87
CA GLY A 117 12.62 -6.61 20.51
C GLY A 117 12.26 -7.75 21.47
N ARG A 118 13.26 -8.49 21.97
CA ARG A 118 13.08 -9.59 22.93
C ARG A 118 12.67 -9.15 24.34
N LEU A 119 12.78 -7.87 24.64
CA LEU A 119 12.44 -7.31 25.95
C LEU A 119 10.96 -6.92 26.07
N SER A 120 10.20 -7.02 24.97
CA SER A 120 8.76 -6.78 24.97
C SER A 120 7.97 -7.93 25.61
N ASP A 121 6.82 -7.61 26.19
CA ASP A 121 5.91 -8.58 26.80
C ASP A 121 5.10 -9.34 25.74
N TYR A 122 4.63 -8.63 24.71
CA TYR A 122 3.84 -9.20 23.62
C TYR A 122 4.31 -8.67 22.27
N ASN A 123 4.14 -9.50 21.23
CA ASN A 123 4.51 -9.15 19.87
C ASN A 123 3.38 -9.50 18.90
N LEU A 124 3.03 -8.55 18.05
CA LEU A 124 2.14 -8.71 16.91
C LEU A 124 2.97 -8.62 15.62
N CYS A 125 2.55 -9.24 14.54
CA CYS A 125 3.25 -9.13 13.26
C CYS A 125 2.30 -9.31 12.07
N VAL A 126 2.63 -8.67 10.94
CA VAL A 126 1.70 -8.57 9.81
C VAL A 126 1.55 -9.83 8.95
N THR A 127 2.43 -10.84 9.13
CA THR A 127 2.39 -12.10 8.37
C THR A 127 2.85 -13.30 9.18
N ASP A 128 2.42 -14.49 8.76
CA ASP A 128 2.92 -15.75 9.33
C ASP A 128 4.38 -15.99 8.97
N ALA A 129 4.83 -15.52 7.78
CA ALA A 129 6.25 -15.50 7.41
C ALA A 129 7.08 -14.69 8.42
N MET A 130 6.64 -13.47 8.78
CA MET A 130 7.32 -12.64 9.76
C MET A 130 7.28 -13.27 11.16
N LYS A 131 6.15 -13.86 11.57
CA LYS A 131 6.05 -14.61 12.83
C LYS A 131 7.10 -15.71 12.93
N LYS A 132 7.28 -16.48 11.85
CA LYS A 132 8.28 -17.54 11.77
C LYS A 132 9.70 -16.98 11.82
N ASP A 133 9.96 -15.89 11.09
CA ASP A 133 11.27 -15.23 11.08
C ASP A 133 11.65 -14.68 12.46
N LEU A 134 10.74 -13.93 13.11
CA LEU A 134 10.89 -13.44 14.48
C LEU A 134 11.21 -14.58 15.46
N TRP A 135 10.55 -15.72 15.33
CA TRP A 135 10.85 -16.86 16.19
C TRP A 135 12.22 -17.48 15.91
N VAL A 136 12.57 -17.72 14.64
CA VAL A 136 13.79 -18.42 14.26
C VAL A 136 15.03 -17.53 14.47
N ASN A 137 14.97 -16.29 14.02
CA ASN A 137 16.10 -15.37 13.95
C ASN A 137 16.22 -14.45 15.17
N PHE A 138 15.11 -14.11 15.82
CA PHE A 138 15.09 -13.15 16.95
C PHE A 138 14.74 -13.86 18.28
N ARG A 139 14.19 -15.09 18.22
CA ARG A 139 13.59 -15.80 19.36
C ARG A 139 12.45 -15.01 20.02
N ILE A 140 11.73 -14.25 19.21
CA ILE A 140 10.56 -13.47 19.61
C ILE A 140 9.31 -14.30 19.29
N LYS A 141 8.44 -14.50 20.29
CA LYS A 141 7.13 -15.13 20.08
C LYS A 141 6.15 -14.05 19.67
N ALA A 142 5.59 -14.16 18.47
CA ALA A 142 4.63 -13.21 17.94
C ALA A 142 3.30 -13.88 17.57
N VAL A 143 2.24 -13.08 17.54
CA VAL A 143 0.92 -13.45 17.00
C VAL A 143 0.71 -12.69 15.70
N THR A 144 0.20 -13.37 14.69
CA THR A 144 -0.05 -12.77 13.38
C THR A 144 -1.32 -11.93 13.44
N LEU A 145 -1.22 -10.66 13.11
CA LEU A 145 -2.32 -9.72 12.94
C LEU A 145 -2.21 -9.13 11.53
N TYR A 146 -2.91 -9.74 10.59
CA TYR A 146 -2.93 -9.27 9.20
C TYR A 146 -3.57 -7.90 9.08
N ASP A 147 -2.96 -7.02 8.28
CA ASP A 147 -3.58 -5.77 7.88
C ASP A 147 -4.91 -5.99 7.16
N LYS A 148 -5.86 -5.08 7.40
CA LYS A 148 -7.19 -5.08 6.81
C LYS A 148 -7.48 -3.74 6.16
N PRO A 149 -8.19 -3.72 5.01
CA PRO A 149 -8.55 -2.46 4.39
C PRO A 149 -9.56 -1.73 5.28
N ALA A 150 -9.44 -0.41 5.31
CA ALA A 150 -10.45 0.44 5.93
C ALA A 150 -11.81 0.27 5.25
N SER A 151 -12.91 0.47 5.99
CA SER A 151 -14.28 0.19 5.52
C SER A 151 -14.75 1.02 4.33
N TYR A 152 -14.06 2.12 4.02
CA TYR A 152 -14.36 2.97 2.87
C TYR A 152 -13.73 2.46 1.57
N PHE A 153 -12.78 1.52 1.61
CA PHE A 153 -12.38 0.76 0.43
C PHE A 153 -13.48 -0.27 0.13
N LYS A 154 -14.19 -0.04 -0.97
CA LYS A 154 -15.31 -0.85 -1.46
C LYS A 154 -15.49 -0.60 -2.95
N GLU A 155 -16.22 -1.49 -3.62
CA GLU A 155 -16.60 -1.25 -5.02
C GLU A 155 -17.38 0.05 -5.16
N THR A 156 -16.99 0.85 -6.16
CA THR A 156 -17.59 2.16 -6.39
C THR A 156 -18.89 2.00 -7.17
N PRO A 157 -20.05 2.44 -6.65
CA PRO A 157 -21.30 2.46 -7.41
C PRO A 157 -21.16 3.22 -8.73
N LEU A 158 -21.82 2.74 -9.78
CA LEU A 158 -21.62 3.24 -11.15
C LEU A 158 -21.84 4.76 -11.30
N ASP A 159 -22.83 5.32 -10.58
CA ASP A 159 -23.05 6.78 -10.54
C ASP A 159 -21.87 7.56 -9.95
N LEU A 160 -21.22 7.01 -8.92
CA LEU A 160 -20.03 7.61 -8.32
C LEU A 160 -18.82 7.43 -9.23
N GLN A 161 -18.70 6.31 -9.95
CA GLN A 161 -17.67 6.14 -10.99
C GLN A 161 -17.80 7.25 -12.02
N HIS A 162 -19.00 7.49 -12.54
CA HIS A 162 -19.26 8.51 -13.54
C HIS A 162 -18.88 9.92 -13.06
N LYS A 163 -19.33 10.31 -11.85
CA LYS A 163 -18.97 11.61 -11.27
C LYS A 163 -17.45 11.78 -11.13
N LEU A 164 -16.75 10.75 -10.65
CA LEU A 164 -15.30 10.76 -10.53
C LEU A 164 -14.64 10.89 -11.91
N TYR A 165 -15.08 10.12 -12.90
CA TYR A 165 -14.52 10.17 -14.24
C TYR A 165 -14.75 11.51 -14.93
N MET A 166 -15.91 12.14 -14.73
CA MET A 166 -16.18 13.49 -15.24
C MET A 166 -15.25 14.52 -14.59
N LYS A 167 -15.07 14.45 -13.26
CA LYS A 167 -14.10 15.30 -12.55
C LYS A 167 -12.68 15.12 -13.09
N LEU A 168 -12.22 13.87 -13.25
CA LEU A 168 -10.88 13.60 -13.79
C LEU A 168 -10.73 13.99 -15.27
N ALA A 169 -11.81 14.00 -16.05
CA ALA A 169 -11.78 14.40 -17.46
C ALA A 169 -11.53 15.91 -17.65
N GLU A 170 -11.75 16.74 -16.63
CA GLU A 170 -11.42 18.17 -16.67
C GLU A 170 -9.90 18.35 -16.85
N ASP A 171 -9.12 17.63 -16.04
CA ASP A 171 -7.66 17.78 -15.96
C ASP A 171 -6.87 16.75 -16.79
N TYR A 172 -7.42 15.55 -17.00
CA TYR A 172 -6.70 14.42 -17.59
C TYR A 172 -7.38 13.93 -18.87
N GLU A 173 -6.71 14.16 -20.01
CA GLU A 173 -7.17 13.70 -21.33
C GLU A 173 -7.58 12.22 -21.37
N PRO A 174 -6.90 11.26 -20.71
CA PRO A 174 -7.32 9.87 -20.76
C PRO A 174 -8.71 9.54 -20.19
N PHE A 175 -9.32 10.47 -19.45
CA PHE A 175 -10.68 10.35 -18.94
C PHE A 175 -11.74 11.02 -19.84
N ARG A 176 -11.32 11.80 -20.85
CA ARG A 176 -12.24 12.48 -21.77
C ARG A 176 -12.88 11.49 -22.76
N PRO A 177 -14.10 11.78 -23.24
CA PRO A 177 -14.76 10.93 -24.22
C PRO A 177 -14.04 10.99 -25.57
N ARG A 178 -13.83 9.83 -26.20
CA ARG A 178 -13.21 9.74 -27.54
C ARG A 178 -14.02 10.41 -28.65
N ALA A 179 -15.34 10.48 -28.48
CA ALA A 179 -16.26 11.11 -29.42
C ALA A 179 -17.21 12.03 -28.66
N VAL A 180 -17.23 13.30 -29.04
CA VAL A 180 -18.14 14.30 -28.48
C VAL A 180 -19.53 14.05 -29.04
N SER A 181 -20.50 13.81 -28.15
CA SER A 181 -21.91 13.73 -28.50
C SER A 181 -22.65 14.81 -27.73
N PRO A 182 -23.38 15.73 -28.39
CA PRO A 182 -24.09 16.81 -27.70
C PRO A 182 -25.29 16.32 -26.88
N SER A 183 -25.69 15.04 -27.00
CA SER A 183 -26.89 14.50 -26.36
C SER A 183 -26.64 13.68 -25.09
N ALA A 184 -25.40 13.56 -24.61
CA ALA A 184 -25.08 12.77 -23.40
C ALA A 184 -23.84 13.28 -22.67
N GLU A 185 -23.89 13.31 -21.34
CA GLU A 185 -22.71 13.52 -20.49
C GLU A 185 -21.86 12.24 -20.52
N ARG A 186 -20.61 12.35 -20.98
CA ARG A 186 -19.75 11.20 -21.29
C ARG A 186 -18.32 11.41 -20.80
N SER A 187 -17.77 10.34 -20.23
CA SER A 187 -16.33 10.16 -20.02
C SER A 187 -15.79 9.06 -20.94
N ALA A 188 -14.49 8.76 -20.86
CA ALA A 188 -13.89 7.61 -21.54
C ALA A 188 -14.55 6.27 -21.16
N PHE A 189 -15.12 6.16 -19.95
CA PHE A 189 -15.54 4.88 -19.36
C PHE A 189 -17.04 4.74 -19.12
N THR A 190 -17.80 5.84 -19.11
CA THR A 190 -19.21 5.86 -18.73
C THR A 190 -19.99 6.91 -19.51
N GLU A 191 -21.28 6.65 -19.73
CA GLU A 191 -22.22 7.61 -20.30
C GLU A 191 -23.49 7.70 -19.47
N ARG A 192 -24.05 8.91 -19.37
CA ARG A 192 -25.33 9.18 -18.73
C ARG A 192 -26.33 9.59 -19.82
N ASP A 193 -27.40 8.82 -19.96
CA ASP A 193 -28.47 9.12 -20.92
C ASP A 193 -29.25 10.36 -20.48
N SER A 194 -29.48 11.29 -21.42
CA SER A 194 -30.22 12.53 -21.21
C SER A 194 -31.72 12.31 -20.97
N ARG A 195 -32.27 11.15 -21.37
CA ARG A 195 -33.69 10.83 -21.22
C ARG A 195 -34.04 10.05 -19.96
N GLY A 196 -33.15 9.18 -19.48
CA GLY A 196 -33.41 8.30 -18.33
C GLY A 196 -32.55 8.55 -17.10
N GLY A 197 -31.49 9.36 -17.18
CA GLY A 197 -30.57 9.66 -16.07
C GLY A 197 -29.71 8.47 -15.61
N SER A 198 -29.94 7.26 -16.14
CA SER A 198 -29.18 6.06 -15.82
C SER A 198 -27.77 6.12 -16.42
N VAL A 199 -26.77 5.78 -15.61
CA VAL A 199 -25.38 5.66 -16.05
C VAL A 199 -25.14 4.24 -16.56
N LEU A 200 -24.43 4.11 -17.68
CA LEU A 200 -24.00 2.82 -18.22
C LEU A 200 -22.54 2.86 -18.72
N LYS A 201 -21.92 1.68 -18.84
CA LYS A 201 -20.58 1.52 -19.41
C LYS A 201 -20.71 1.25 -20.91
N PRO A 202 -20.22 2.15 -21.80
CA PRO A 202 -20.39 1.98 -23.24
C PRO A 202 -19.59 0.78 -23.76
N ARG A 203 -20.09 0.16 -24.83
CA ARG A 203 -19.39 -0.94 -25.51
C ARG A 203 -18.07 -0.42 -26.11
N GLY A 204 -17.00 -1.20 -25.96
CA GLY A 204 -15.68 -0.85 -26.48
C GLY A 204 -14.96 0.26 -25.72
N ARG A 205 -15.41 0.62 -24.50
CA ARG A 205 -14.62 1.49 -23.61
C ARG A 205 -13.22 0.92 -23.39
N PRO A 206 -12.20 1.76 -23.15
CA PRO A 206 -10.91 1.27 -22.70
C PRO A 206 -11.03 0.56 -21.34
N ALA A 207 -10.10 -0.34 -21.07
CA ALA A 207 -9.92 -0.90 -19.73
C ALA A 207 -9.11 0.07 -18.86
N LEU A 208 -9.50 0.19 -17.59
CA LEU A 208 -8.84 1.04 -16.60
C LEU A 208 -7.88 0.20 -15.77
N LEU A 209 -6.58 0.38 -16.03
CA LEU A 209 -5.48 -0.20 -15.28
C LEU A 209 -5.01 0.83 -14.25
N ILE A 210 -4.81 0.42 -12.99
CA ILE A 210 -4.31 1.32 -11.96
C ILE A 210 -3.09 0.74 -11.24
N SER A 211 -2.09 1.57 -11.00
CA SER A 211 -0.99 1.28 -10.09
C SER A 211 -0.83 2.43 -9.09
N SER A 212 -0.95 2.10 -7.81
CA SER A 212 -0.65 3.03 -6.72
C SER A 212 0.82 2.90 -6.37
N THR A 213 1.49 4.00 -6.06
CA THR A 213 2.95 4.00 -5.88
C THR A 213 3.41 5.07 -4.90
N SER A 214 4.53 4.80 -4.25
CA SER A 214 5.28 5.75 -3.44
C SER A 214 6.47 6.31 -4.22
N TRP A 215 6.66 5.93 -5.48
CA TRP A 215 7.77 6.32 -6.37
C TRP A 215 9.14 6.19 -5.69
N THR A 216 9.32 5.09 -4.95
CA THR A 216 10.55 4.74 -4.24
C THR A 216 11.29 3.60 -4.96
N GLU A 217 12.53 3.34 -4.55
CA GLU A 217 13.44 2.39 -5.23
C GLU A 217 12.96 0.93 -5.17
N ASP A 218 12.09 0.59 -4.23
CA ASP A 218 11.44 -0.72 -4.08
C ASP A 218 10.31 -0.97 -5.10
N GLU A 219 9.97 0.02 -5.94
CA GLU A 219 8.93 -0.05 -6.96
C GLU A 219 9.50 0.24 -8.36
N ASP A 220 10.03 -0.78 -9.04
CA ASP A 220 10.58 -0.61 -10.39
C ASP A 220 9.49 -0.56 -11.47
N PHE A 221 9.08 0.67 -11.81
CA PHE A 221 8.09 0.93 -12.87
C PHE A 221 8.57 0.60 -14.29
N SER A 222 9.87 0.37 -14.51
CA SER A 222 10.35 -0.07 -15.83
C SER A 222 9.72 -1.39 -16.26
N ILE A 223 9.34 -2.22 -15.27
CA ILE A 223 8.65 -3.50 -15.48
C ILE A 223 7.27 -3.28 -16.09
N LEU A 224 6.46 -2.38 -15.52
CA LEU A 224 5.13 -2.05 -16.04
C LEU A 224 5.24 -1.38 -17.42
N LEU A 225 6.16 -0.42 -17.59
CA LEU A 225 6.31 0.28 -18.87
C LEU A 225 6.68 -0.67 -20.01
N ARG A 226 7.62 -1.60 -19.80
CA ARG A 226 7.97 -2.63 -20.78
C ARG A 226 6.82 -3.60 -21.06
N ALA A 227 6.06 -3.97 -20.02
CA ALA A 227 4.89 -4.82 -20.21
C ALA A 227 3.82 -4.15 -21.08
N LEU A 228 3.65 -2.83 -20.96
CA LEU A 228 2.75 -2.04 -21.81
C LEU A 228 3.26 -1.94 -23.26
N GLU A 229 4.59 -1.88 -23.49
CA GLU A 229 5.16 -1.96 -24.84
C GLU A 229 4.86 -3.30 -25.52
N ASP A 230 5.00 -4.41 -24.79
CA ASP A 230 4.64 -5.72 -25.31
C ASP A 230 3.12 -5.86 -25.51
N TYR A 231 2.30 -5.29 -24.62
CA TYR A 231 0.83 -5.24 -24.80
C TYR A 231 0.43 -4.48 -26.09
N GLU A 232 1.05 -3.33 -26.36
CA GLU A 232 0.86 -2.59 -27.62
C GLU A 232 1.30 -3.43 -28.83
N ARG A 233 2.37 -4.22 -28.71
CA ARG A 233 2.81 -5.13 -29.78
C ARG A 233 1.79 -6.22 -30.04
N PHE A 234 1.21 -6.84 -29.00
CA PHE A 234 0.16 -7.84 -29.17
C PHE A 234 -1.05 -7.30 -29.94
N ILE A 235 -1.46 -6.05 -29.68
CA ILE A 235 -2.54 -5.39 -30.45
C ILE A 235 -2.14 -5.27 -31.93
N LYS A 236 -0.92 -4.80 -32.22
CA LYS A 236 -0.41 -4.66 -33.60
C LYS A 236 -0.32 -5.99 -34.34
N GLU A 237 -0.06 -7.07 -33.62
CA GLU A 237 -0.01 -8.44 -34.14
C GLU A 237 -1.40 -9.09 -34.28
N GLY A 238 -2.48 -8.36 -33.97
CA GLY A 238 -3.86 -8.79 -34.21
C GLY A 238 -4.57 -9.40 -33.01
N ALA A 239 -4.01 -9.34 -31.80
CA ALA A 239 -4.73 -9.76 -30.60
C ALA A 239 -5.93 -8.84 -30.35
N LYS A 240 -7.10 -9.43 -30.08
CA LYS A 240 -8.34 -8.70 -29.74
C LYS A 240 -8.30 -8.18 -28.30
N LEU A 241 -7.53 -7.11 -28.10
CA LEU A 241 -7.33 -6.47 -26.80
C LEU A 241 -7.94 -5.06 -26.80
N PRO A 242 -8.53 -4.60 -25.69
CA PRO A 242 -9.02 -3.24 -25.56
C PRO A 242 -7.85 -2.25 -25.51
N ALA A 243 -8.14 -1.01 -25.86
CA ALA A 243 -7.29 0.10 -25.47
C ALA A 243 -7.20 0.21 -23.93
N LEU A 244 -6.07 0.72 -23.43
CA LEU A 244 -5.83 0.87 -21.99
C LEU A 244 -5.73 2.34 -21.61
N VAL A 245 -6.31 2.67 -20.46
CA VAL A 245 -5.94 3.86 -19.70
C VAL A 245 -5.25 3.37 -18.44
N CYS A 246 -3.95 3.66 -18.33
CA CYS A 246 -3.11 3.30 -17.20
C CYS A 246 -2.94 4.52 -16.29
N VAL A 247 -3.48 4.44 -15.08
CA VAL A 247 -3.32 5.43 -14.03
C VAL A 247 -2.18 5.01 -13.13
N ILE A 248 -1.16 5.86 -12.97
CA ILE A 248 -0.10 5.65 -11.98
C ILE A 248 -0.16 6.79 -10.96
N THR A 249 -0.76 6.54 -9.79
CA THR A 249 -1.02 7.58 -8.78
C THR A 249 -0.10 7.44 -7.58
N GLY A 250 0.34 8.57 -7.02
CA GLY A 250 1.28 8.57 -5.91
C GLY A 250 2.21 9.78 -5.84
N LYS A 251 3.01 9.80 -4.77
CA LYS A 251 4.05 10.81 -4.54
C LYS A 251 5.35 10.16 -4.12
N GLY A 252 6.45 10.60 -4.72
CA GLY A 252 7.78 10.29 -4.22
C GLY A 252 8.90 10.69 -5.16
N PRO A 253 10.14 10.37 -4.79
CA PRO A 253 11.34 10.94 -5.39
C PRO A 253 11.53 10.55 -6.86
N LEU A 254 11.10 9.36 -7.28
CA LEU A 254 11.30 8.87 -8.66
C LEU A 254 10.19 9.27 -9.63
N LYS A 255 9.18 10.05 -9.20
CA LYS A 255 8.03 10.42 -10.06
C LYS A 255 8.48 11.11 -11.34
N ASP A 256 9.35 12.10 -11.24
CA ASP A 256 9.81 12.88 -12.40
C ASP A 256 10.68 12.04 -13.34
N TYR A 257 11.50 11.16 -12.79
CA TYR A 257 12.30 10.21 -13.56
C TYR A 257 11.40 9.32 -14.45
N TYR A 258 10.38 8.69 -13.86
CA TYR A 258 9.47 7.83 -14.62
C TYR A 258 8.55 8.62 -15.55
N ASN A 259 8.12 9.83 -15.18
CA ASN A 259 7.39 10.71 -16.10
C ASN A 259 8.22 11.02 -17.35
N GLY A 260 9.54 11.25 -17.21
CA GLY A 260 10.45 11.43 -18.33
C GLY A 260 10.60 10.19 -19.22
N LEU A 261 10.44 8.98 -18.67
CA LEU A 261 10.36 7.75 -19.47
C LEU A 261 9.01 7.62 -20.18
N ILE A 262 7.90 7.88 -19.47
CA ILE A 262 6.54 7.82 -20.02
C ILE A 262 6.38 8.76 -21.22
N GLN A 263 6.94 9.97 -21.16
CA GLN A 263 6.88 10.93 -22.27
C GLN A 263 7.57 10.46 -23.56
N LYS A 264 8.53 9.53 -23.45
CA LYS A 264 9.24 8.94 -24.60
C LYS A 264 8.49 7.77 -25.22
N LEU A 265 7.43 7.27 -24.56
CA LEU A 265 6.61 6.18 -25.06
C LEU A 265 5.56 6.72 -26.02
N HIS A 266 5.46 6.12 -27.20
CA HIS A 266 4.52 6.51 -28.25
C HIS A 266 3.53 5.37 -28.54
N PHE A 267 2.53 5.27 -27.67
CA PHE A 267 1.46 4.29 -27.80
C PHE A 267 0.31 4.81 -28.68
N LYS A 268 -0.33 3.89 -29.41
CA LYS A 268 -1.56 4.20 -30.16
C LYS A 268 -2.81 3.79 -29.39
N HIS A 269 -2.70 2.72 -28.59
CA HIS A 269 -3.85 2.11 -27.90
C HIS A 269 -3.79 2.26 -26.38
N ILE A 270 -2.68 2.77 -25.84
CA ILE A 270 -2.46 2.93 -24.41
C ILE A 270 -2.29 4.42 -24.11
N GLN A 271 -2.95 4.90 -23.08
CA GLN A 271 -2.74 6.24 -22.54
C GLN A 271 -2.33 6.11 -21.07
N ILE A 272 -1.27 6.81 -20.67
CA ILE A 272 -0.77 6.79 -19.30
C ILE A 272 -0.97 8.19 -18.70
N CYS A 273 -1.50 8.26 -17.48
CA CYS A 273 -1.55 9.50 -16.72
C CYS A 273 -1.13 9.28 -15.27
N THR A 274 -0.60 10.34 -14.63
CA THR A 274 -0.06 10.29 -13.26
C THR A 274 -0.77 11.25 -12.31
N PRO A 275 -2.10 11.11 -12.15
CA PRO A 275 -2.93 12.08 -11.46
C PRO A 275 -2.57 12.20 -9.98
N TRP A 276 -2.67 13.43 -9.48
CA TRP A 276 -2.84 13.65 -8.06
C TRP A 276 -4.30 13.38 -7.70
N LEU A 277 -4.54 12.54 -6.70
CA LEU A 277 -5.88 12.21 -6.23
C LEU A 277 -6.03 12.76 -4.81
N GLU A 278 -7.19 13.35 -4.54
CA GLU A 278 -7.60 13.65 -3.18
C GLU A 278 -7.80 12.34 -2.40
N ALA A 279 -7.68 12.41 -1.07
CA ALA A 279 -7.78 11.23 -0.21
C ALA A 279 -9.13 10.51 -0.38
N GLU A 280 -10.21 11.26 -0.63
CA GLU A 280 -11.55 10.74 -0.87
C GLU A 280 -11.74 10.14 -2.27
N ASP A 281 -10.98 10.60 -3.27
CA ASP A 281 -11.08 10.12 -4.65
C ASP A 281 -10.31 8.82 -4.86
N TYR A 282 -9.25 8.58 -4.08
CA TYR A 282 -8.41 7.41 -4.22
C TYR A 282 -9.18 6.08 -4.05
N PRO A 283 -9.96 5.84 -2.97
CA PRO A 283 -10.79 4.64 -2.84
C PRO A 283 -11.82 4.53 -3.96
N LEU A 284 -12.40 5.66 -4.40
CA LEU A 284 -13.37 5.67 -5.49
C LEU A 284 -12.73 5.21 -6.79
N LEU A 285 -11.51 5.64 -7.10
CA LEU A 285 -10.80 5.23 -8.31
C LEU A 285 -10.42 3.75 -8.26
N LEU A 286 -9.90 3.25 -7.13
CA LEU A 286 -9.63 1.82 -6.95
C LEU A 286 -10.89 0.98 -7.17
N GLY A 287 -12.01 1.36 -6.56
CA GLY A 287 -13.30 0.69 -6.73
C GLY A 287 -13.94 0.84 -8.11
N SER A 288 -13.37 1.68 -8.99
CA SER A 288 -13.83 1.89 -10.36
C SER A 288 -12.93 1.19 -11.40
N ALA A 289 -11.72 0.79 -11.04
CA ALA A 289 -10.75 0.18 -11.95
C ALA A 289 -11.11 -1.26 -12.34
N ASP A 290 -10.51 -1.73 -13.44
CA ASP A 290 -10.69 -3.08 -13.95
C ASP A 290 -9.61 -4.04 -13.42
N LEU A 291 -8.36 -3.56 -13.30
CA LEU A 291 -7.22 -4.32 -12.80
C LEU A 291 -6.23 -3.40 -12.05
N GLY A 292 -5.73 -3.87 -10.92
CA GLY A 292 -4.60 -3.26 -10.21
C GLY A 292 -3.26 -3.88 -10.61
N VAL A 293 -2.18 -3.09 -10.63
CA VAL A 293 -0.80 -3.57 -10.72
C VAL A 293 -0.02 -3.11 -9.51
N CYS A 294 0.56 -4.05 -8.77
CA CYS A 294 1.42 -3.75 -7.63
C CYS A 294 2.87 -4.15 -7.93
N LEU A 295 3.76 -3.16 -7.92
CA LEU A 295 5.20 -3.33 -8.14
C LEU A 295 6.01 -3.26 -6.83
N HIS A 296 5.35 -3.06 -5.69
CA HIS A 296 5.99 -2.96 -4.40
C HIS A 296 6.57 -4.30 -3.98
N LYS A 297 7.85 -4.29 -3.56
CA LYS A 297 8.51 -5.42 -2.90
C LYS A 297 8.86 -5.03 -1.47
N SER A 298 8.51 -5.90 -0.54
CA SER A 298 8.96 -5.81 0.84
C SER A 298 10.50 -5.80 0.93
N SER A 299 11.06 -4.86 1.71
CA SER A 299 12.51 -4.80 1.97
C SER A 299 13.03 -5.99 2.76
N SER A 300 12.20 -6.55 3.64
CA SER A 300 12.48 -7.76 4.41
C SER A 300 12.06 -9.05 3.70
N GLY A 301 11.16 -8.95 2.73
CA GLY A 301 10.43 -10.07 2.14
C GLY A 301 9.25 -10.56 2.99
N LEU A 302 8.97 -9.90 4.13
CA LEU A 302 8.10 -10.41 5.20
C LEU A 302 6.85 -9.56 5.46
N ASP A 303 6.70 -8.39 4.86
CA ASP A 303 5.50 -7.55 4.99
C ASP A 303 4.67 -7.48 3.71
N LEU A 304 3.38 -7.25 3.85
CA LEU A 304 2.42 -7.26 2.75
C LEU A 304 2.23 -5.86 2.17
N PRO A 305 1.98 -5.73 0.85
CA PRO A 305 1.80 -4.44 0.24
C PRO A 305 0.42 -3.89 0.58
N MET A 306 0.37 -2.85 1.43
CA MET A 306 -0.87 -2.16 1.83
C MET A 306 -1.72 -1.71 0.63
N LYS A 307 -1.06 -1.37 -0.48
CA LYS A 307 -1.74 -1.00 -1.73
C LYS A 307 -2.62 -2.14 -2.28
N VAL A 308 -2.18 -3.39 -2.16
CA VAL A 308 -3.00 -4.55 -2.57
C VAL A 308 -4.12 -4.79 -1.56
N VAL A 309 -3.86 -4.57 -0.27
CA VAL A 309 -4.91 -4.63 0.77
C VAL A 309 -6.05 -3.66 0.44
N ASP A 310 -5.72 -2.41 0.09
CA ASP A 310 -6.70 -1.39 -0.36
C ASP A 310 -7.45 -1.83 -1.62
N MET A 311 -6.72 -2.32 -2.64
CA MET A 311 -7.32 -2.81 -3.90
C MET A 311 -8.30 -3.97 -3.64
N PHE A 312 -7.94 -4.92 -2.79
CA PHE A 312 -8.82 -6.03 -2.41
C PHE A 312 -10.02 -5.58 -1.59
N GLY A 313 -9.88 -4.55 -0.73
CA GLY A 313 -11.03 -3.90 -0.09
C GLY A 313 -12.04 -3.37 -1.11
N CYS A 314 -11.55 -2.87 -2.24
CA CYS A 314 -12.37 -2.43 -3.38
C CYS A 314 -12.82 -3.55 -4.33
N CYS A 315 -12.60 -4.84 -3.99
CA CYS A 315 -12.79 -5.99 -4.87
C CYS A 315 -12.11 -5.82 -6.25
N LEU A 316 -10.96 -5.14 -6.29
CA LEU A 316 -10.16 -4.96 -7.48
C LEU A 316 -9.11 -6.10 -7.56
N PRO A 317 -9.21 -6.99 -8.56
CA PRO A 317 -8.17 -7.99 -8.80
C PRO A 317 -6.83 -7.31 -9.09
N VAL A 318 -5.72 -8.00 -8.78
CA VAL A 318 -4.37 -7.44 -8.98
C VAL A 318 -3.46 -8.40 -9.75
N CYS A 319 -2.53 -7.82 -10.51
CA CYS A 319 -1.24 -8.46 -10.80
C CYS A 319 -0.21 -7.89 -9.83
N ALA A 320 0.50 -8.73 -9.07
CA ALA A 320 1.47 -8.29 -8.07
C ALA A 320 2.85 -8.93 -8.30
N ILE A 321 3.91 -8.14 -8.14
CA ILE A 321 5.28 -8.63 -8.34
C ILE A 321 5.70 -9.57 -7.21
N HIS A 322 6.27 -10.72 -7.56
CA HIS A 322 6.63 -11.78 -6.62
C HIS A 322 7.68 -11.34 -5.59
N PHE A 323 7.39 -11.66 -4.32
CA PHE A 323 8.36 -11.76 -3.22
C PHE A 323 7.85 -12.80 -2.20
N GLU A 324 8.68 -13.14 -1.21
CA GLU A 324 8.56 -14.34 -0.38
C GLU A 324 7.19 -14.52 0.29
N CYS A 325 6.71 -13.55 1.08
CA CYS A 325 5.43 -13.68 1.79
C CYS A 325 4.19 -13.22 1.01
N LEU A 326 4.33 -12.74 -0.24
CA LEU A 326 3.21 -12.18 -1.01
C LEU A 326 2.01 -13.15 -1.13
N HIS A 327 2.30 -14.44 -1.21
CA HIS A 327 1.30 -15.50 -1.34
C HIS A 327 0.33 -15.60 -0.14
N GLU A 328 0.63 -14.95 1.00
CA GLU A 328 -0.31 -14.83 2.11
C GLU A 328 -1.49 -13.92 1.75
N LEU A 329 -1.26 -12.90 0.91
CA LEU A 329 -2.29 -11.96 0.43
C LEU A 329 -2.82 -12.33 -0.95
N VAL A 330 -1.93 -12.42 -1.95
CA VAL A 330 -2.31 -12.69 -3.35
C VAL A 330 -2.25 -14.19 -3.61
N LYS A 331 -3.41 -14.79 -3.85
CA LYS A 331 -3.57 -16.20 -4.21
C LYS A 331 -3.61 -16.29 -5.73
N HIS A 332 -2.48 -16.72 -6.31
CA HIS A 332 -2.30 -16.81 -7.77
C HIS A 332 -3.41 -17.66 -8.42
N ASN A 333 -4.04 -17.13 -9.48
CA ASN A 333 -5.22 -17.70 -10.15
C ASN A 333 -6.50 -17.79 -9.32
N GLU A 334 -6.57 -17.15 -8.14
CA GLU A 334 -7.78 -17.11 -7.32
C GLU A 334 -8.30 -15.67 -7.16
N ASN A 335 -7.49 -14.76 -6.60
CA ASN A 335 -7.88 -13.36 -6.40
C ASN A 335 -7.03 -12.38 -7.22
N GLY A 336 -6.07 -12.90 -7.98
CA GLY A 336 -5.14 -12.13 -8.78
C GLY A 336 -4.08 -13.02 -9.42
N LEU A 337 -3.05 -12.38 -9.98
CA LEU A 337 -1.88 -13.02 -10.55
C LEU A 337 -0.61 -12.49 -9.89
N ILE A 338 0.42 -13.32 -9.95
CA ILE A 338 1.74 -13.02 -9.42
C ILE A 338 2.68 -13.08 -10.61
N PHE A 339 3.53 -12.08 -10.78
CA PHE A 339 4.52 -12.05 -11.88
C PHE A 339 5.92 -11.79 -11.35
N ARG A 340 6.94 -12.21 -12.09
CA ARG A 340 8.36 -12.04 -11.74
C ARG A 340 9.05 -10.94 -12.54
N ASP A 341 8.58 -10.70 -13.76
CA ASP A 341 9.18 -9.75 -14.70
C ASP A 341 8.15 -9.11 -15.65
N SER A 342 8.63 -8.26 -16.56
CA SER A 342 7.78 -7.53 -17.50
C SER A 342 7.12 -8.42 -18.53
N LYS A 343 7.74 -9.55 -18.91
CA LYS A 343 7.20 -10.47 -19.92
C LYS A 343 6.02 -11.23 -19.34
N GLU A 344 6.19 -11.75 -18.11
CA GLU A 344 5.11 -12.42 -17.40
C GLU A 344 3.94 -11.45 -17.15
N LEU A 345 4.22 -10.21 -16.75
CA LEU A 345 3.18 -9.19 -16.62
C LEU A 345 2.47 -8.93 -17.96
N ALA A 346 3.19 -8.80 -19.08
CA ALA A 346 2.60 -8.56 -20.40
C ALA A 346 1.65 -9.69 -20.82
N GLU A 347 2.07 -10.95 -20.66
CA GLU A 347 1.23 -12.11 -20.96
C GLU A 347 0.00 -12.20 -20.04
N GLN A 348 0.17 -11.85 -18.76
CA GLN A 348 -0.95 -11.76 -17.82
C GLN A 348 -1.95 -10.67 -18.22
N LEU A 349 -1.49 -9.47 -18.61
CA LEU A 349 -2.34 -8.40 -19.12
C LEU A 349 -3.10 -8.83 -20.38
N LYS A 350 -2.40 -9.46 -21.33
CA LYS A 350 -3.00 -10.03 -22.55
C LYS A 350 -4.09 -11.03 -22.21
N MET A 351 -3.81 -11.99 -21.33
CA MET A 351 -4.77 -13.03 -20.95
C MET A 351 -5.98 -12.45 -20.23
N LEU A 352 -5.78 -11.49 -19.32
CA LEU A 352 -6.86 -10.90 -18.53
C LEU A 352 -7.78 -10.00 -19.37
N PHE A 353 -7.23 -9.30 -20.37
CA PHE A 353 -7.98 -8.37 -21.21
C PHE A 353 -8.40 -8.93 -22.58
N LEU A 354 -8.11 -10.20 -22.87
CA LEU A 354 -8.55 -10.84 -24.11
C LEU A 354 -10.08 -10.78 -24.23
N GLU A 355 -10.57 -10.18 -25.33
CA GLU A 355 -12.01 -9.99 -25.60
C GLU A 355 -12.77 -9.21 -24.50
N PHE A 356 -12.06 -8.36 -23.76
CA PHE A 356 -12.67 -7.50 -22.75
C PHE A 356 -13.70 -6.50 -23.35
N PRO A 357 -14.81 -6.21 -22.64
CA PRO A 357 -15.23 -6.81 -21.37
C PRO A 357 -15.99 -8.13 -21.58
N THR A 358 -15.68 -9.14 -20.77
CA THR A 358 -16.38 -10.43 -20.76
C THR A 358 -16.69 -10.88 -19.33
N LEU A 359 -17.86 -11.48 -19.13
CA LEU A 359 -18.26 -12.10 -17.85
C LEU A 359 -17.65 -13.51 -17.68
N GLU A 360 -17.14 -14.11 -18.75
CA GLU A 360 -16.54 -15.45 -18.71
C GLU A 360 -15.02 -15.39 -18.47
N GLY A 361 -14.43 -14.19 -18.41
CA GLY A 361 -13.00 -13.98 -18.25
C GLY A 361 -12.50 -14.08 -16.80
N LYS A 362 -11.20 -14.32 -16.64
CA LYS A 362 -10.56 -14.42 -15.31
C LYS A 362 -10.72 -13.17 -14.44
N LEU A 363 -10.75 -11.97 -15.03
CA LEU A 363 -10.99 -10.73 -14.28
C LEU A 363 -12.32 -10.75 -13.52
N HIS A 364 -13.38 -11.26 -14.15
CA HIS A 364 -14.68 -11.40 -13.50
C HIS A 364 -14.61 -12.44 -12.38
N SER A 365 -14.03 -13.62 -12.65
CA SER A 365 -13.87 -14.67 -11.64
C SER A 365 -13.07 -14.21 -10.41
N PHE A 366 -11.96 -13.50 -10.59
CA PHE A 366 -11.18 -12.98 -9.47
C PHE A 366 -11.97 -11.96 -8.64
N ARG A 367 -12.78 -11.13 -9.28
CA ARG A 367 -13.66 -10.17 -8.60
C ARG A 367 -14.74 -10.89 -7.79
N GLU A 368 -15.37 -11.94 -8.34
CA GLU A 368 -16.32 -12.76 -7.58
C GLU A 368 -15.66 -13.45 -6.38
N ASN A 369 -14.44 -13.98 -6.54
CA ASN A 369 -13.71 -14.59 -5.44
C ASN A 369 -13.40 -13.57 -4.33
N LEU A 370 -13.01 -12.33 -4.69
CA LEU A 370 -12.81 -11.25 -3.73
C LEU A 370 -14.10 -10.90 -2.98
N ARG A 371 -15.25 -10.80 -3.67
CA ARG A 371 -16.56 -10.57 -3.04
C ARG A 371 -16.99 -11.71 -2.13
N ALA A 372 -16.73 -12.94 -2.54
CA ALA A 372 -17.05 -14.14 -1.78
C ALA A 372 -16.13 -14.31 -0.55
N SER A 373 -14.91 -13.76 -0.60
CA SER A 373 -13.96 -13.81 0.51
C SER A 373 -14.49 -12.99 1.70
N ARG A 374 -15.13 -13.68 2.66
CA ARG A 374 -15.63 -13.08 3.90
C ARG A 374 -14.50 -12.94 4.92
N GLN A 375 -13.51 -12.12 4.60
CA GLN A 375 -12.43 -11.78 5.52
C GLN A 375 -12.99 -10.98 6.71
N PRO A 376 -12.54 -11.26 7.95
CA PRO A 376 -12.91 -10.43 9.10
C PRO A 376 -12.42 -9.00 8.89
N ARG A 377 -13.24 -8.04 9.31
CA ARG A 377 -12.86 -6.61 9.32
C ARG A 377 -11.81 -6.37 10.40
N TRP A 378 -11.14 -5.22 10.32
CA TRP A 378 -10.13 -4.79 11.30
C TRP A 378 -10.60 -4.95 12.75
N ASP A 379 -11.77 -4.39 13.09
CA ASP A 379 -12.31 -4.44 14.46
C ASP A 379 -12.53 -5.88 14.95
N GLN A 380 -13.03 -6.76 14.08
CA GLN A 380 -13.25 -8.17 14.40
C GLN A 380 -11.92 -8.91 14.59
N SER A 381 -10.93 -8.65 13.74
CA SER A 381 -9.58 -9.20 13.90
C SER A 381 -8.93 -8.71 15.19
N TRP A 382 -9.12 -7.44 15.54
CA TRP A 382 -8.62 -6.86 16.78
C TRP A 382 -9.22 -7.52 18.01
N ASP A 383 -10.55 -7.66 18.05
CA ASP A 383 -11.25 -8.32 19.16
C ASP A 383 -10.86 -9.79 19.33
N GLN A 384 -10.59 -10.49 18.23
CA GLN A 384 -10.22 -11.90 18.26
C GLN A 384 -8.76 -12.14 18.65
N ILE A 385 -7.85 -11.23 18.28
CA ILE A 385 -6.40 -11.45 18.35
C ILE A 385 -5.74 -10.59 19.42
N VAL A 386 -6.05 -9.30 19.46
CA VAL A 386 -5.36 -8.33 20.33
C VAL A 386 -6.04 -8.21 21.68
N LEU A 387 -7.38 -8.14 21.72
CA LEU A 387 -8.12 -7.99 22.96
C LEU A 387 -7.79 -9.08 24.01
N PRO A 388 -7.61 -10.37 23.65
CA PRO A 388 -7.19 -11.40 24.61
C PRO A 388 -5.81 -11.14 25.25
N LEU A 389 -4.91 -10.43 24.56
CA LEU A 389 -3.59 -10.05 25.09
C LEU A 389 -3.70 -8.96 26.17
N LEU A 390 -4.74 -8.13 26.08
CA LEU A 390 -5.01 -7.03 27.02
C LEU A 390 -5.86 -7.48 28.23
N GLY A 391 -6.53 -8.63 28.12
CA GLY A 391 -7.48 -9.13 29.13
C GLY A 391 -6.86 -9.88 30.30
N ASN A 392 -5.60 -10.31 30.20
CA ASN A 392 -4.92 -11.04 31.28
C ASN A 392 -4.45 -10.06 32.38
N LYS A 393 -5.39 -9.76 33.28
CA LYS A 393 -5.08 -9.33 34.66
C LYS A 393 -4.51 -10.55 35.40
N GLU A 394 -3.20 -10.70 35.37
CA GLU A 394 -2.49 -11.34 36.49
C GLU A 394 -2.18 -10.28 37.55
#